data_AF-A0A6C0JRG8-F1
#
_entry.id   AF-A0A6C0JRG8-F1
#
_cell.length_a   1.000
_cell.length_b   1.000
_cell.length_c   1.000
_cell.angle_alpha   90.00
_cell.angle_beta   90.00
_cell.angle_gamma   90.00
#
_symmetry.space_group_name_H-M   'P 1'
#
loop_
_entity.id
_entity.type
_entity.pdbx_description
1 polymer ?
#
loop_
_entity_poly.entity_id
_entity_poly.type
_entity_poly.pdbx_seq_one_letter_code
_entity_poly.pdbx_strand_id
1 'polypeptide(L)'
;MSKYYIKNIKKNYVYYDNYITNNIIIENADNKYNLIQNFTYELQNSKFSNNSVYTDYIEKCSNYVIAIYIKDIPIKFFIYSKKLPFNELIKLTKLYKRIFILYKLYNLNKVLNFHLLLCPFKRFMPNSNNHFDSININGGFTYPNGNNIYIYRYDEYSKVVLHEFIHHISIINDSIFMLNNYNINKLKTFFNISNTTNLLPGEGVVEFWACFYNLLFLSVEYCLPFKTLIKKETLFAINQYNKLRKFNKYKLWNEKTNVFSYFIIKLILLYNYEKFLKLELPYNHDTFINFIMNNYKKNFFINLYNRNPDKFTYKSKKSIDFMLFSSF
;
A
#
# COMPACT_ATOMS: atom_id res chain seq x y z
N MET A 1 11.62 -18.46 -7.28
CA MET A 1 11.14 -17.53 -6.23
C MET A 1 9.64 -17.22 -6.28
N SER A 2 9.05 -16.69 -7.37
CA SER A 2 7.59 -16.39 -7.40
C SER A 2 6.70 -17.61 -7.10
N LYS A 3 7.04 -18.76 -7.70
CA LYS A 3 6.41 -20.06 -7.38
C LYS A 3 6.55 -20.45 -5.90
N TYR A 4 7.66 -20.07 -5.25
CA TYR A 4 7.90 -20.33 -3.82
C TYR A 4 6.96 -19.48 -2.96
N TYR A 5 6.86 -18.17 -3.21
CA TYR A 5 5.91 -17.30 -2.52
C TYR A 5 4.46 -17.75 -2.74
N ILE A 6 4.06 -18.05 -3.98
CA ILE A 6 2.72 -18.58 -4.28
C ILE A 6 2.45 -19.87 -3.51
N LYS A 7 3.38 -20.83 -3.57
CA LYS A 7 3.22 -22.13 -2.90
C LYS A 7 3.11 -21.96 -1.38
N ASN A 8 3.94 -21.10 -0.78
CA ASN A 8 3.91 -20.84 0.65
C ASN A 8 2.65 -20.10 1.08
N ILE A 9 2.22 -19.05 0.36
CA ILE A 9 0.97 -18.35 0.66
C ILE A 9 -0.21 -19.29 0.51
N LYS A 10 -0.29 -20.06 -0.59
CA LYS A 10 -1.37 -21.05 -0.78
C LYS A 10 -1.39 -22.09 0.35
N LYS A 11 -0.23 -22.65 0.73
CA LYS A 11 -0.12 -23.63 1.83
C LYS A 11 -0.60 -23.03 3.15
N ASN A 12 -0.08 -21.87 3.54
CA ASN A 12 -0.45 -21.22 4.80
C ASN A 12 -1.91 -20.77 4.79
N TYR A 13 -2.41 -20.27 3.66
CA TYR A 13 -3.80 -19.83 3.53
C TYR A 13 -4.79 -20.96 3.77
N VAL A 14 -4.52 -22.14 3.20
CA VAL A 14 -5.33 -23.36 3.42
C VAL A 14 -5.16 -23.86 4.85
N TYR A 15 -3.92 -23.94 5.34
CA TYR A 15 -3.62 -24.46 6.68
C TYR A 15 -4.31 -23.65 7.79
N TYR A 16 -4.27 -22.32 7.71
CA TYR A 16 -4.86 -21.45 8.72
C TYR A 16 -6.32 -21.08 8.45
N ASP A 17 -6.94 -21.52 7.35
CA ASP A 17 -8.30 -21.10 7.00
C ASP A 17 -9.33 -21.47 8.07
N ASN A 18 -9.36 -22.76 8.42
CA ASN A 18 -10.30 -23.27 9.41
C ASN A 18 -9.99 -22.70 10.79
N TYR A 19 -8.70 -22.59 11.16
CA TYR A 19 -8.30 -22.01 12.43
C TYR A 19 -8.79 -20.55 12.56
N ILE A 20 -8.54 -19.71 11.57
CA ILE A 20 -8.96 -18.30 11.62
C ILE A 20 -10.48 -18.20 11.61
N THR A 21 -11.16 -18.93 10.73
CA THR A 21 -12.62 -18.87 10.59
C THR A 21 -13.32 -19.28 11.90
N ASN A 22 -12.80 -20.26 12.62
CA ASN A 22 -13.42 -20.77 13.85
C ASN A 22 -13.05 -19.96 15.11
N ASN A 23 -11.97 -19.17 15.09
CA ASN A 23 -11.45 -18.47 16.27
C ASN A 23 -11.50 -16.95 16.16
N ILE A 24 -11.97 -16.40 15.03
CA ILE A 24 -12.11 -14.95 14.86
C ILE A 24 -13.25 -14.43 15.74
N ILE A 25 -12.94 -13.41 16.53
CA ILE A 25 -13.87 -12.70 17.41
C ILE A 25 -14.19 -11.36 16.75
N ILE A 26 -15.48 -11.05 16.67
CA ILE A 26 -15.99 -9.77 16.17
C ILE A 26 -16.96 -9.24 17.22
N GLU A 27 -16.62 -8.11 17.82
CA GLU A 27 -17.40 -7.53 18.93
C GLU A 27 -17.31 -6.01 18.93
N ASN A 28 -18.13 -5.35 19.75
CA ASN A 28 -17.97 -3.93 20.01
C ASN A 28 -16.68 -3.71 20.81
N ALA A 29 -15.88 -2.73 20.42
CA ALA A 29 -14.65 -2.43 21.14
C ALA A 29 -14.95 -1.78 22.49
N ASP A 30 -14.33 -2.31 23.54
CA ASP A 30 -14.25 -1.64 24.84
C ASP A 30 -13.51 -0.31 24.71
N ASN A 31 -13.80 0.64 25.62
CA ASN A 31 -13.13 1.94 25.68
C ASN A 31 -13.16 2.74 24.36
N LYS A 32 -14.26 2.62 23.59
CA LYS A 32 -14.46 3.30 22.30
C LYS A 32 -14.14 4.81 22.31
N TYR A 33 -14.43 5.49 23.44
CA TYR A 33 -14.14 6.92 23.59
C TYR A 33 -12.64 7.20 23.54
N ASN A 34 -11.84 6.47 24.31
CA ASN A 34 -10.38 6.61 24.33
C ASN A 34 -9.77 6.25 22.97
N LEU A 35 -10.27 5.19 22.34
CA LEU A 35 -9.83 4.79 20.99
C LEU A 35 -10.04 5.91 19.96
N ILE A 36 -11.20 6.58 20.02
CA ILE A 36 -11.50 7.72 19.14
C ILE A 36 -10.64 8.92 19.46
N GLN A 37 -10.51 9.32 20.73
CA GLN A 37 -9.67 10.45 21.11
C GLN A 37 -8.22 10.26 20.67
N ASN A 38 -7.65 9.07 20.89
CA ASN A 38 -6.30 8.76 20.48
C ASN A 38 -6.14 8.83 18.96
N PHE A 39 -7.07 8.25 18.19
CA PHE A 39 -6.98 8.32 16.74
C PHE A 39 -7.21 9.74 16.21
N THR A 40 -8.12 10.53 16.80
CA THR A 40 -8.26 11.95 16.48
C THR A 40 -6.97 12.73 16.72
N TYR A 41 -6.31 12.50 17.86
CA TYR A 41 -5.01 13.12 18.17
C TYR A 41 -3.96 12.77 17.10
N GLU A 42 -3.84 11.49 16.74
CA GLU A 42 -2.90 11.04 15.71
C GLU A 42 -3.21 11.66 14.33
N LEU A 43 -4.50 11.80 13.99
CA LEU A 43 -4.91 12.43 12.73
C LEU A 43 -4.50 13.90 12.65
N GLN A 44 -4.62 14.63 13.76
CA GLN A 44 -4.30 16.07 13.88
C GLN A 44 -2.79 16.32 13.87
N ASN A 45 -2.01 15.46 14.54
CA ASN A 45 -0.58 15.67 14.72
C ASN A 45 0.28 15.01 13.63
N SER A 46 -0.29 14.13 12.81
CA SER A 46 0.41 13.49 11.71
C SER A 46 0.47 14.37 10.46
N LYS A 47 1.69 14.65 9.97
CA LYS A 47 1.92 15.29 8.66
C LYS A 47 1.26 14.55 7.48
N PHE A 48 0.89 13.28 7.67
CA PHE A 48 0.30 12.44 6.63
C PHE A 48 -1.21 12.59 6.51
N SER A 49 -1.90 13.06 7.56
CA SER A 49 -3.37 13.11 7.63
C SER A 49 -3.94 14.45 8.10
N ASN A 50 -3.11 15.45 8.42
CA ASN A 50 -3.47 16.75 9.00
C ASN A 50 -4.54 17.52 8.18
N ASN A 51 -5.80 17.10 8.32
CA ASN A 51 -6.95 17.60 7.61
C ASN A 51 -8.20 17.37 8.48
N SER A 52 -8.90 18.47 8.80
CA SER A 52 -10.07 18.47 9.68
C SER A 52 -11.21 17.57 9.19
N VAL A 53 -11.27 17.31 7.89
CA VAL A 53 -12.32 16.47 7.30
C VAL A 53 -12.29 15.03 7.85
N TYR A 54 -11.12 14.50 8.24
CA TYR A 54 -11.01 13.18 8.85
C TYR A 54 -11.37 13.20 10.33
N THR A 55 -10.99 14.25 11.06
CA THR A 55 -11.35 14.42 12.49
C THR A 55 -12.85 14.58 12.65
N ASP A 56 -13.49 15.38 11.78
CA ASP A 56 -14.95 15.54 11.78
C ASP A 56 -15.69 14.24 11.44
N TYR A 57 -15.04 13.33 10.71
CA TYR A 57 -15.65 12.05 10.33
C TYR A 57 -15.55 11.02 11.46
N ILE A 58 -14.42 10.94 12.19
CA ILE A 58 -14.26 10.00 13.30
C ILE A 58 -15.16 10.31 14.48
N GLU A 59 -15.41 11.59 14.79
CA GLU A 59 -16.37 12.00 15.82
C GLU A 59 -17.79 11.48 15.52
N LYS A 60 -18.16 11.45 14.24
CA LYS A 60 -19.45 10.91 13.79
C LYS A 60 -19.51 9.38 13.84
N CYS A 61 -18.41 8.69 14.15
CA CYS A 61 -18.32 7.24 14.33
C CYS A 61 -18.38 6.83 15.82
N SER A 62 -18.61 7.77 16.74
CA SER A 62 -18.58 7.60 18.21
C SER A 62 -19.37 6.43 18.79
N ASN A 63 -20.41 5.98 18.11
CA ASN A 63 -21.24 4.87 18.56
C ASN A 63 -20.86 3.50 18.00
N TYR A 64 -19.92 3.43 17.05
CA TYR A 64 -19.67 2.23 16.26
C TYR A 64 -18.16 2.02 16.05
N VAL A 65 -17.55 1.38 17.04
CA VAL A 65 -16.18 0.87 16.95
C VAL A 65 -16.23 -0.65 17.13
N ILE A 66 -15.88 -1.38 16.08
CA ILE A 66 -15.88 -2.85 16.06
C ILE A 66 -14.45 -3.34 16.20
N ALA A 67 -14.22 -4.31 17.08
CA ALA A 67 -12.96 -5.03 17.19
C ALA A 67 -13.03 -6.35 16.40
N ILE A 68 -11.97 -6.66 15.66
CA ILE A 68 -11.76 -7.96 15.00
C ILE A 68 -10.40 -8.51 15.41
N TYR A 69 -10.38 -9.70 16.01
CA TYR A 69 -9.14 -10.32 16.50
C TYR A 69 -9.30 -11.83 16.69
N ILE A 70 -8.20 -12.52 16.97
CA ILE A 70 -8.19 -13.90 17.49
C ILE A 70 -7.56 -13.84 18.88
N LYS A 71 -8.12 -14.57 19.84
CA LYS A 71 -7.58 -14.63 21.21
C LYS A 71 -6.11 -15.08 21.17
N ASP A 72 -5.28 -14.45 22.00
CA ASP A 72 -3.83 -14.74 22.14
C ASP A 72 -2.98 -14.49 20.88
N ILE A 73 -3.58 -13.90 19.84
CA ILE A 73 -2.84 -13.41 18.67
C ILE A 73 -2.60 -11.90 18.83
N PRO A 74 -1.37 -11.42 18.71
CA PRO A 74 -0.99 -10.02 18.93
C PRO A 74 -1.36 -9.11 17.74
N ILE A 75 -2.52 -9.33 17.13
CA ILE A 75 -3.05 -8.56 16.00
C ILE A 75 -4.50 -8.20 16.33
N LYS A 76 -4.82 -6.91 16.31
CA LYS A 76 -6.20 -6.43 16.55
C LYS A 76 -6.57 -5.36 15.54
N PHE A 77 -7.74 -5.49 14.93
CA PHE A 77 -8.32 -4.47 14.07
C PHE A 77 -9.42 -3.73 14.84
N PHE A 78 -9.38 -2.40 14.81
CA PHE A 78 -10.41 -1.50 15.31
C PHE A 78 -11.01 -0.76 14.13
N ILE A 79 -12.30 -1.00 13.86
CA ILE A 79 -13.02 -0.45 12.71
C ILE A 79 -13.94 0.65 13.21
N TYR A 80 -13.69 1.89 12.78
CA TYR A 80 -14.49 3.06 13.09
C TYR A 80 -15.36 3.35 11.87
N SER A 81 -16.67 3.18 11.98
CA SER A 81 -17.58 3.46 10.87
C SER A 81 -18.97 3.74 11.38
N LYS A 82 -19.69 4.68 10.77
CA LYS A 82 -21.11 4.94 11.10
C LYS A 82 -22.00 3.70 10.94
N LYS A 83 -21.65 2.83 9.99
CA LYS A 83 -22.35 1.59 9.68
C LYS A 83 -21.38 0.66 8.97
N LEU A 84 -21.33 -0.60 9.39
CA LEU A 84 -20.53 -1.61 8.72
C LEU A 84 -21.44 -2.67 8.07
N PRO A 85 -21.63 -2.64 6.74
CA PRO A 85 -22.38 -3.68 6.05
C PRO A 85 -21.73 -5.06 6.22
N PHE A 86 -22.54 -6.12 6.26
CA PHE A 86 -22.04 -7.49 6.41
C PHE A 86 -21.01 -7.89 5.34
N ASN A 87 -21.23 -7.50 4.08
CA ASN A 87 -20.25 -7.76 3.01
C ASN A 87 -18.91 -7.08 3.25
N GLU A 88 -18.90 -5.95 3.95
CA GLU A 88 -17.68 -5.24 4.29
C GLU A 88 -16.96 -5.91 5.46
N LEU A 89 -17.73 -6.44 6.42
CA LEU A 89 -17.19 -7.28 7.49
C LEU A 89 -16.49 -8.53 6.92
N ILE A 90 -17.07 -9.19 5.91
CA ILE A 90 -16.43 -10.33 5.22
C ILE A 90 -15.09 -9.94 4.59
N LYS A 91 -14.99 -8.76 3.97
CA LYS A 91 -13.71 -8.31 3.39
C LYS A 91 -12.68 -8.01 4.47
N LEU A 92 -13.10 -7.41 5.58
CA LEU A 92 -12.23 -7.14 6.72
C LEU A 92 -11.71 -8.40 7.38
N THR A 93 -12.52 -9.46 7.50
CA THR A 93 -12.04 -10.76 8.03
C THR A 93 -11.06 -11.43 7.08
N LYS A 94 -11.28 -11.36 5.76
CA LYS A 94 -10.27 -11.78 4.77
C LYS A 94 -8.98 -10.99 4.91
N LEU A 95 -9.06 -9.66 5.03
CA LEU A 95 -7.88 -8.81 5.20
C LEU A 95 -7.13 -9.14 6.50
N TYR A 96 -7.84 -9.34 7.61
CA TYR A 96 -7.25 -9.80 8.86
C TYR A 96 -6.50 -11.12 8.65
N LYS A 97 -7.11 -12.07 7.94
CA LYS A 97 -6.46 -13.34 7.58
C LYS A 97 -5.19 -13.14 6.75
N ARG A 98 -5.20 -12.23 5.77
CA ARG A 98 -4.01 -11.88 4.97
C ARG A 98 -2.88 -11.38 5.89
N ILE A 99 -3.18 -10.47 6.81
CA ILE A 99 -2.22 -9.95 7.79
C ILE A 99 -1.71 -11.05 8.72
N PHE A 100 -2.58 -11.89 9.27
CA PHE A 100 -2.19 -13.01 10.11
C PHE A 100 -1.20 -13.95 9.41
N ILE A 101 -1.47 -14.31 8.16
CA ILE A 101 -0.60 -15.19 7.38
C ILE A 101 0.77 -14.55 7.18
N LEU A 102 0.83 -13.27 6.81
CA LEU A 102 2.12 -12.59 6.65
C LEU A 102 2.85 -12.42 7.98
N TYR A 103 2.13 -12.12 9.07
CA TYR A 103 2.68 -12.04 10.41
C TYR A 103 3.40 -13.34 10.80
N LYS A 104 2.76 -14.49 10.54
CA LYS A 104 3.37 -15.81 10.76
C LYS A 104 4.49 -16.11 9.77
N LEU A 105 4.32 -15.77 8.49
CA LEU A 105 5.34 -16.01 7.45
C LEU A 105 6.66 -15.30 7.75
N TYR A 106 6.58 -14.08 8.31
CA TYR A 106 7.74 -13.26 8.65
C TYR A 106 8.16 -13.37 10.11
N ASN A 107 7.57 -14.29 10.88
CA ASN A 107 7.88 -14.53 12.28
C ASN A 107 7.90 -13.24 13.12
N LEU A 108 6.93 -12.34 12.88
CA LEU A 108 6.83 -11.12 13.66
C LEU A 108 6.48 -11.46 15.11
N ASN A 109 7.09 -10.74 16.05
CA ASN A 109 6.84 -10.88 17.48
C ASN A 109 6.54 -9.53 18.12
N LYS A 110 5.55 -8.84 17.55
CA LYS A 110 5.14 -7.50 17.94
C LYS A 110 3.62 -7.42 18.02
N VAL A 111 3.11 -6.63 18.96
CA VAL A 111 1.69 -6.31 19.03
C VAL A 111 1.36 -5.26 17.99
N LEU A 112 0.38 -5.55 17.13
CA LEU A 112 -0.05 -4.66 16.06
C LEU A 112 -1.54 -4.35 16.17
N ASN A 113 -1.86 -3.07 16.37
CA ASN A 113 -3.20 -2.54 16.40
C ASN A 113 -3.46 -1.76 15.11
N PHE A 114 -4.46 -2.18 14.35
CA PHE A 114 -4.88 -1.50 13.14
C PHE A 114 -6.11 -0.65 13.42
N HIS A 115 -6.05 0.64 13.17
CA HIS A 115 -7.15 1.58 13.36
C HIS A 115 -7.68 2.02 12.00
N LEU A 116 -8.88 1.56 11.62
CA LEU A 116 -9.46 1.75 10.28
C LEU A 116 -10.72 2.63 10.35
N LEU A 117 -10.62 3.90 9.95
CA LEU A 117 -11.74 4.85 9.92
C LEU A 117 -12.66 4.71 8.69
N LEU A 118 -12.22 4.00 7.65
CA LEU A 118 -13.00 3.73 6.42
C LEU A 118 -13.78 4.96 5.89
N CYS A 119 -13.11 6.12 5.85
CA CYS A 119 -13.72 7.36 5.42
C CYS A 119 -13.94 7.39 3.90
N PRO A 120 -15.09 7.83 3.36
CA PRO A 120 -15.42 7.69 1.93
C PRO A 120 -14.65 8.65 0.98
N PHE A 121 -13.77 9.52 1.51
CA PHE A 121 -13.01 10.48 0.70
C PHE A 121 -11.99 9.77 -0.20
N LYS A 122 -12.05 10.08 -1.49
CA LYS A 122 -11.24 9.44 -2.54
C LYS A 122 -9.94 10.19 -2.81
N ARG A 123 -8.97 9.49 -3.40
CA ARG A 123 -7.75 10.09 -3.96
C ARG A 123 -8.04 10.87 -5.24
N PHE A 124 -7.37 12.00 -5.40
CA PHE A 124 -7.54 12.85 -6.59
C PHE A 124 -6.25 13.53 -7.01
N MET A 125 -6.07 13.70 -8.32
CA MET A 125 -5.03 14.54 -8.90
C MET A 125 -5.21 16.00 -8.45
N PRO A 126 -4.13 16.71 -8.07
CA PRO A 126 -4.20 18.13 -7.81
C PRO A 126 -4.55 18.91 -9.09
N ASN A 127 -4.98 20.17 -8.93
CA ASN A 127 -5.15 21.08 -10.06
C ASN A 127 -3.79 21.31 -10.76
N SER A 128 -3.79 21.68 -12.05
CA SER A 128 -2.62 21.68 -12.94
C SER A 128 -1.41 22.50 -12.50
N ASN A 129 -1.57 23.38 -11.50
CA ASN A 129 -0.51 24.24 -10.96
C ASN A 129 -0.13 23.89 -9.51
N ASN A 130 -0.80 22.92 -8.88
CA ASN A 130 -0.56 22.55 -7.50
C ASN A 130 0.35 21.31 -7.41
N HIS A 131 1.18 21.25 -6.36
CA HIS A 131 1.95 20.05 -6.04
C HIS A 131 1.05 18.96 -5.43
N PHE A 132 1.51 17.71 -5.48
CA PHE A 132 0.91 16.64 -4.70
C PHE A 132 1.18 16.85 -3.22
N ASP A 133 0.11 16.86 -2.43
CA ASP A 133 0.13 16.91 -0.98
C ASP A 133 -0.51 15.65 -0.38
N SER A 134 -0.43 15.49 0.93
CA SER A 134 -0.95 14.36 1.70
C SER A 134 -2.44 14.11 1.43
N ILE A 135 -3.25 15.17 1.31
CA ILE A 135 -4.68 15.09 0.98
C ILE A 135 -4.93 14.44 -0.39
N ASN A 136 -4.00 14.52 -1.34
CA ASN A 136 -4.20 13.93 -2.66
C ASN A 136 -4.04 12.41 -2.64
N ILE A 137 -3.12 11.90 -1.81
CA ILE A 137 -2.53 10.58 -1.99
C ILE A 137 -2.56 9.69 -0.76
N ASN A 138 -2.23 10.21 0.42
CA ASN A 138 -2.00 9.37 1.58
C ASN A 138 -3.34 8.77 2.05
N GLY A 139 -3.36 7.49 2.41
CA GLY A 139 -4.56 6.81 2.92
C GLY A 139 -4.39 6.17 4.30
N GLY A 140 -3.15 6.17 4.79
CA GLY A 140 -2.74 5.63 6.06
C GLY A 140 -1.36 6.12 6.44
N PHE A 141 -0.95 5.78 7.65
CA PHE A 141 0.42 5.95 8.13
C PHE A 141 0.68 4.98 9.28
N THR A 142 1.96 4.72 9.52
CA THR A 142 2.44 4.01 10.69
C THR A 142 3.80 4.53 11.11
N TYR A 143 4.20 4.19 12.32
CA TYR A 143 5.56 4.36 12.81
C TYR A 143 6.18 2.96 12.91
N PRO A 144 7.24 2.62 12.15
CA PRO A 144 7.80 1.26 12.12
C PRO A 144 8.15 0.69 13.49
N ASN A 145 8.54 1.53 14.44
CA ASN A 145 8.85 1.13 15.82
C ASN A 145 7.62 1.13 16.76
N GLY A 146 6.51 1.76 16.36
CA GLY A 146 5.27 1.81 17.15
C GLY A 146 4.34 0.63 16.88
N ASN A 147 3.33 0.43 17.73
CA ASN A 147 2.42 -0.72 17.61
C ASN A 147 1.16 -0.43 16.81
N ASN A 148 0.93 0.82 16.42
CA ASN A 148 -0.32 1.26 15.82
C ASN A 148 -0.14 1.56 14.33
N ILE A 149 -1.12 1.11 13.56
CA ILE A 149 -1.23 1.31 12.12
C ILE A 149 -2.56 2.04 11.87
N TYR A 150 -2.51 3.20 11.22
CA TYR A 150 -3.67 4.07 11.06
C TYR A 150 -4.08 4.13 9.59
N ILE A 151 -5.33 3.79 9.29
CA ILE A 151 -5.93 3.85 7.96
C ILE A 151 -7.16 4.74 8.03
N TYR A 152 -7.18 5.80 7.22
CA TYR A 152 -8.22 6.82 7.31
C TYR A 152 -9.00 7.02 6.02
N ARG A 153 -8.81 6.15 5.02
CA ARG A 153 -9.62 6.13 3.79
C ARG A 153 -10.23 4.75 3.55
N TYR A 154 -11.45 4.76 3.02
CA TYR A 154 -12.12 3.57 2.50
C TYR A 154 -11.57 3.16 1.13
N ASP A 155 -11.16 4.13 0.32
CA ASP A 155 -10.61 3.84 -1.00
C ASP A 155 -9.29 3.07 -0.87
N GLU A 156 -9.22 1.89 -1.49
CA GLU A 156 -8.05 1.01 -1.50
C GLU A 156 -7.56 0.51 -0.12
N TYR A 157 -8.40 0.54 0.91
CA TYR A 157 -7.98 0.28 2.29
C TYR A 157 -7.24 -1.06 2.47
N SER A 158 -7.65 -2.13 1.79
CA SER A 158 -6.99 -3.45 1.90
C SER A 158 -5.52 -3.39 1.49
N LYS A 159 -5.22 -2.65 0.42
CA LYS A 159 -3.85 -2.43 -0.05
C LYS A 159 -3.10 -1.51 0.90
N VAL A 160 -3.75 -0.45 1.39
CA VAL A 160 -3.12 0.48 2.36
C VAL A 160 -2.76 -0.25 3.67
N VAL A 161 -3.64 -1.11 4.19
CA VAL A 161 -3.34 -1.96 5.35
C VAL A 161 -2.10 -2.82 5.12
N LEU A 162 -1.98 -3.45 3.95
CA LEU A 162 -0.79 -4.22 3.59
C LEU A 162 0.46 -3.34 3.47
N HIS A 163 0.33 -2.15 2.86
CA HIS A 163 1.42 -1.18 2.76
C HIS A 163 1.95 -0.80 4.14
N GLU A 164 1.08 -0.33 5.03
CA GLU A 164 1.49 0.07 6.38
C GLU A 164 2.01 -1.13 7.18
N PHE A 165 1.44 -2.32 7.00
CA PHE A 165 1.96 -3.52 7.65
C PHE A 165 3.37 -3.91 7.17
N ILE A 166 3.67 -3.77 5.88
CA ILE A 166 4.99 -4.10 5.33
C ILE A 166 6.08 -3.18 5.90
N HIS A 167 5.73 -1.97 6.33
CA HIS A 167 6.69 -1.12 7.06
C HIS A 167 7.23 -1.77 8.35
N HIS A 168 6.53 -2.75 8.91
CA HIS A 168 6.95 -3.52 10.10
C HIS A 168 7.76 -4.79 9.76
N ILE A 169 8.06 -5.04 8.47
CA ILE A 169 8.84 -6.20 8.04
C ILE A 169 10.26 -5.74 7.63
N SER A 170 11.13 -5.57 8.63
CA SER A 170 12.48 -5.01 8.48
C SER A 170 13.31 -5.60 7.35
N ILE A 171 13.26 -6.93 7.19
CA ILE A 171 14.00 -7.65 6.14
C ILE A 171 13.64 -7.21 4.72
N ILE A 172 12.44 -6.65 4.51
CA ILE A 172 11.98 -6.14 3.20
C ILE A 172 12.51 -4.74 2.92
N ASN A 173 12.47 -3.82 3.90
CA ASN A 173 12.49 -2.39 3.62
C ASN A 173 13.63 -1.61 4.29
N ASP A 174 14.12 -2.03 5.46
CA ASP A 174 15.08 -1.24 6.27
C ASP A 174 16.31 -0.85 5.45
N SER A 175 16.92 -1.82 4.77
CA SER A 175 18.07 -1.59 3.87
C SER A 175 17.80 -0.49 2.83
N ILE A 176 16.62 -0.44 2.23
CA ILE A 176 16.31 0.56 1.20
C ILE A 176 15.98 1.93 1.82
N PHE A 177 15.38 1.97 3.01
CA PHE A 177 15.21 3.22 3.76
C PHE A 177 16.53 3.81 4.25
N MET A 178 17.57 2.98 4.39
CA MET A 178 18.94 3.39 4.78
C MET A 178 19.87 3.64 3.58
N LEU A 179 19.34 3.80 2.36
CA LEU A 179 20.15 4.14 1.19
C LEU A 179 20.99 5.40 1.43
N ASN A 180 22.28 5.32 1.11
CA ASN A 180 23.19 6.45 1.25
C ASN A 180 22.90 7.57 0.23
N ASN A 181 23.35 8.79 0.55
CA ASN A 181 23.14 9.98 -0.29
C ASN A 181 23.71 9.82 -1.71
N TYR A 182 24.81 9.09 -1.87
CA TYR A 182 25.41 8.83 -3.17
C TYR A 182 24.46 8.05 -4.10
N ASN A 183 23.83 6.99 -3.59
CA ASN A 183 22.87 6.18 -4.33
C ASN A 183 21.55 6.91 -4.59
N ILE A 184 21.08 7.73 -3.64
CA ILE A 184 19.93 8.62 -3.88
C ILE A 184 20.24 9.63 -4.99
N ASN A 185 21.42 10.25 -4.98
CA ASN A 185 21.82 11.22 -6.00
C ASN A 185 21.97 10.58 -7.37
N LYS A 186 22.49 9.34 -7.47
CA LYS A 186 22.49 8.58 -8.73
C LYS A 186 21.08 8.45 -9.33
N LEU A 187 20.09 8.07 -8.52
CA LEU A 187 18.71 7.99 -8.98
C LEU A 187 18.17 9.35 -9.40
N LYS A 188 18.41 10.40 -8.60
CA LYS A 188 17.96 11.76 -8.93
C LYS A 188 18.51 12.23 -10.27
N THR A 189 19.81 12.07 -10.50
CA THR A 189 20.45 12.41 -11.77
C THR A 189 19.88 11.58 -12.92
N PHE A 190 19.80 10.25 -12.77
CA PHE A 190 19.30 9.37 -13.82
C PHE A 190 17.86 9.69 -14.25
N PHE A 191 16.99 10.02 -13.28
CA PHE A 191 15.58 10.30 -13.53
C PHE A 191 15.24 11.77 -13.74
N ASN A 192 16.23 12.67 -13.70
CA ASN A 192 16.03 14.12 -13.74
C ASN A 192 15.05 14.60 -12.65
N ILE A 193 15.38 14.29 -11.39
CA ILE A 193 14.64 14.71 -10.19
C ILE A 193 15.38 15.85 -9.51
N SER A 194 14.64 16.85 -9.02
CA SER A 194 15.20 17.98 -8.29
C SER A 194 15.99 17.54 -7.07
N ASN A 195 17.13 18.20 -6.82
CA ASN A 195 17.91 17.97 -5.60
C ASN A 195 17.12 18.29 -4.33
N THR A 196 16.17 19.22 -4.40
CA THR A 196 15.27 19.61 -3.29
C THR A 196 14.21 18.56 -2.95
N THR A 197 13.96 17.59 -3.84
CA THR A 197 13.00 16.51 -3.59
C THR A 197 13.59 15.51 -2.61
N ASN A 198 12.85 15.19 -1.55
CA ASN A 198 13.20 14.07 -0.67
C ASN A 198 12.71 12.75 -1.29
N LEU A 199 13.56 12.14 -2.13
CA LEU A 199 13.23 10.87 -2.78
C LEU A 199 13.38 9.72 -1.78
N LEU A 200 12.31 8.96 -1.57
CA LEU A 200 12.29 7.77 -0.69
C LEU A 200 12.02 6.50 -1.50
N PRO A 201 13.03 5.82 -2.08
CA PRO A 201 12.82 4.60 -2.87
C PRO A 201 12.17 3.45 -2.10
N GLY A 202 12.35 3.41 -0.78
CA GLY A 202 11.76 2.40 0.11
C GLY A 202 10.24 2.35 -0.02
N GLU A 203 9.58 3.50 -0.19
CA GLU A 203 8.14 3.59 -0.42
C GLU A 203 7.68 2.86 -1.68
N GLY A 204 8.52 2.83 -2.72
CA GLY A 204 8.25 2.09 -3.95
C GLY A 204 8.38 0.58 -3.77
N VAL A 205 9.30 0.14 -2.90
CA VAL A 205 9.48 -1.27 -2.54
C VAL A 205 8.33 -1.76 -1.68
N VAL A 206 7.94 -0.98 -0.66
CA VAL A 206 6.80 -1.27 0.22
C VAL A 206 5.51 -1.34 -0.61
N GLU A 207 5.28 -0.36 -1.49
CA GLU A 207 4.10 -0.36 -2.35
C GLU A 207 4.11 -1.53 -3.36
N PHE A 208 5.27 -1.93 -3.89
CA PHE A 208 5.40 -3.13 -4.71
C PHE A 208 4.99 -4.39 -3.93
N TRP A 209 5.53 -4.59 -2.72
CA TRP A 209 5.23 -5.79 -1.92
C TRP A 209 3.77 -5.82 -1.48
N ALA A 210 3.18 -4.67 -1.13
CA ALA A 210 1.77 -4.57 -0.76
C ALA A 210 0.88 -5.01 -1.92
N CYS A 211 1.19 -4.52 -3.12
CA CYS A 211 0.51 -4.89 -4.35
C CYS A 211 0.71 -6.37 -4.67
N PHE A 212 1.95 -6.86 -4.63
CA PHE A 212 2.30 -8.25 -4.94
C PHE A 212 1.59 -9.23 -4.02
N TYR A 213 1.61 -9.00 -2.70
CA TYR A 213 0.90 -9.84 -1.73
C TYR A 213 -0.61 -9.79 -1.93
N ASN A 214 -1.18 -8.61 -2.16
CA ASN A 214 -2.60 -8.51 -2.42
C ASN A 214 -3.00 -9.37 -3.64
N LEU A 215 -2.26 -9.29 -4.75
CA LEU A 215 -2.51 -10.14 -5.93
C LEU A 215 -2.33 -11.64 -5.65
N LEU A 216 -1.37 -12.02 -4.81
CA LEU A 216 -1.19 -13.41 -4.38
C LEU A 216 -2.39 -13.92 -3.59
N PHE A 217 -2.86 -13.16 -2.61
CA PHE A 217 -4.02 -13.51 -1.83
C PHE A 217 -5.27 -13.61 -2.70
N LEU A 218 -5.51 -12.64 -3.59
CA LEU A 218 -6.62 -12.70 -4.55
C LEU A 218 -6.55 -13.93 -5.46
N SER A 219 -5.34 -14.31 -5.90
CA SER A 219 -5.13 -15.51 -6.71
C SER A 219 -5.59 -16.77 -5.96
N VAL A 220 -5.28 -16.86 -4.67
CA VAL A 220 -5.64 -18.01 -3.82
C VAL A 220 -7.12 -17.98 -3.46
N GLU A 221 -7.61 -16.85 -2.96
CA GLU A 221 -8.97 -16.68 -2.44
C GLU A 221 -10.06 -16.86 -3.49
N TYR A 222 -9.79 -16.44 -4.72
CA TYR A 222 -10.74 -16.45 -5.82
C TYR A 222 -10.35 -17.44 -6.93
N CYS A 223 -9.34 -18.28 -6.68
CA CYS A 223 -8.80 -19.23 -7.67
C CYS A 223 -8.43 -18.57 -9.02
N LEU A 224 -8.01 -17.30 -8.99
CA LEU A 224 -7.65 -16.56 -10.19
C LEU A 224 -6.18 -16.80 -10.57
N PRO A 225 -5.83 -16.93 -11.86
CA PRO A 225 -4.43 -17.07 -12.25
C PRO A 225 -3.60 -15.84 -11.89
N PHE A 226 -2.60 -15.99 -10.99
CA PHE A 226 -1.72 -14.91 -10.56
C PHE A 226 -1.07 -14.15 -11.73
N LYS A 227 -0.60 -14.87 -12.76
CA LYS A 227 -0.01 -14.28 -13.95
C LYS A 227 -0.96 -13.31 -14.68
N THR A 228 -2.26 -13.60 -14.69
CA THR A 228 -3.28 -12.73 -15.28
C THR A 228 -3.47 -11.48 -14.42
N LEU A 229 -3.53 -11.64 -13.10
CA LEU A 229 -3.68 -10.54 -12.16
C LEU A 229 -2.51 -9.55 -12.24
N ILE A 230 -1.27 -10.02 -12.13
CA ILE A 230 -0.09 -9.15 -12.19
C ILE A 230 0.11 -8.48 -13.56
N LYS A 231 -0.29 -9.15 -14.65
CA LYS A 231 -0.30 -8.54 -15.99
C LYS A 231 -1.29 -7.36 -16.05
N LYS A 232 -2.52 -7.55 -15.57
CA LYS A 232 -3.54 -6.49 -15.53
C LYS A 232 -3.11 -5.33 -14.63
N GLU A 233 -2.52 -5.64 -13.48
CA GLU A 233 -2.00 -4.64 -12.55
C GLU A 233 -0.83 -3.84 -13.15
N THR A 234 0.11 -4.51 -13.83
CA THR A 234 1.24 -3.84 -14.51
C THR A 234 0.74 -2.91 -15.61
N LEU A 235 -0.25 -3.35 -16.38
CA LEU A 235 -0.91 -2.55 -17.41
C LEU A 235 -1.59 -1.31 -16.80
N PHE A 236 -2.29 -1.47 -15.67
CA PHE A 236 -2.86 -0.37 -14.91
C PHE A 236 -1.77 0.60 -14.41
N ALA A 237 -0.67 0.11 -13.85
CA ALA A 237 0.44 0.95 -13.39
C ALA A 237 1.09 1.75 -14.54
N ILE A 238 1.20 1.19 -15.75
CA ILE A 238 1.68 1.90 -16.95
C ILE A 238 0.73 3.07 -17.29
N ASN A 239 -0.58 2.89 -17.16
CA ASN A 239 -1.53 3.99 -17.37
C ASN A 239 -1.33 5.11 -16.34
N GLN A 240 -1.21 4.77 -15.05
CA GLN A 240 -0.98 5.75 -13.99
C GLN A 240 0.34 6.52 -14.21
N TYR A 241 1.41 5.82 -14.59
CA TYR A 241 2.68 6.43 -14.99
C TYR A 241 2.51 7.47 -16.12
N ASN A 242 1.79 7.13 -17.18
CA ASN A 242 1.59 8.04 -18.32
C ASN A 242 0.73 9.25 -17.94
N LYS A 243 -0.28 9.10 -17.07
CA LYS A 243 -1.04 10.24 -16.52
C LYS A 243 -0.13 11.19 -15.76
N LEU A 244 0.74 10.66 -14.89
CA LEU A 244 1.69 11.47 -14.10
C LEU A 244 2.74 12.17 -14.96
N ARG A 245 3.29 11.49 -15.97
CA ARG A 245 4.25 12.10 -16.91
C ARG A 245 3.63 13.25 -17.69
N LYS A 246 2.39 13.09 -18.15
CA LYS A 246 1.61 14.17 -18.81
C LYS A 246 1.38 15.34 -17.85
N PHE A 247 0.99 15.06 -16.60
CA PHE A 247 0.79 16.08 -15.57
C PHE A 247 2.07 16.88 -15.30
N ASN A 248 3.23 16.20 -15.15
CA ASN A 248 4.53 16.85 -14.96
C ASN A 248 5.08 17.54 -16.23
N LYS A 249 4.35 17.52 -17.35
CA LYS A 249 4.76 18.08 -18.66
C LYS A 249 6.17 17.65 -19.08
N TYR A 250 6.59 16.45 -18.67
CA TYR A 250 7.92 15.90 -18.93
C TYR A 250 9.11 16.75 -18.46
N LYS A 251 8.91 17.66 -17.49
CA LYS A 251 9.95 18.53 -16.92
C LYS A 251 10.77 17.82 -15.83
N LEU A 252 11.72 18.56 -15.23
CA LEU A 252 12.38 18.20 -13.96
C LEU A 252 11.32 17.77 -12.93
N TRP A 253 11.48 16.61 -12.32
CA TRP A 253 10.52 16.12 -11.34
C TRP A 253 10.75 16.81 -9.99
N ASN A 254 9.70 17.39 -9.41
CA ASN A 254 9.77 18.01 -8.08
C ASN A 254 8.49 17.72 -7.29
N GLU A 255 8.62 17.02 -6.16
CA GLU A 255 7.51 16.63 -5.29
C GLU A 255 7.78 16.91 -3.81
N LYS A 256 6.69 17.09 -3.06
CA LYS A 256 6.68 17.17 -1.59
C LYS A 256 6.20 15.88 -0.92
N THR A 257 5.81 14.90 -1.73
CA THR A 257 5.28 13.58 -1.34
C THR A 257 6.12 12.49 -2.03
N ASN A 258 5.72 11.21 -1.95
CA ASN A 258 6.48 10.07 -2.51
C ASN A 258 5.90 9.55 -3.84
N VAL A 259 5.31 10.41 -4.68
CA VAL A 259 4.64 10.01 -5.93
C VAL A 259 5.59 9.28 -6.86
N PHE A 260 6.83 9.76 -6.97
CA PHE A 260 7.84 9.12 -7.80
C PHE A 260 8.03 7.66 -7.40
N SER A 261 8.18 7.40 -6.11
CA SER A 261 8.37 6.06 -5.58
C SER A 261 7.14 5.17 -5.77
N TYR A 262 5.96 5.67 -5.39
CA TYR A 262 4.70 4.92 -5.45
C TYR A 262 4.28 4.51 -6.87
N PHE A 263 4.67 5.27 -7.89
CA PHE A 263 4.23 5.02 -9.26
C PHE A 263 5.36 4.60 -10.21
N ILE A 264 6.52 5.26 -10.15
CA ILE A 264 7.60 5.04 -11.11
C ILE A 264 8.49 3.88 -10.65
N ILE A 265 9.00 3.93 -9.42
CA ILE A 265 9.81 2.82 -8.87
C ILE A 265 8.96 1.56 -8.79
N LYS A 266 7.75 1.64 -8.23
CA LYS A 266 6.80 0.51 -8.22
C LYS A 266 6.58 -0.11 -9.60
N LEU A 267 6.38 0.70 -10.64
CA LEU A 267 6.17 0.19 -12.01
C LEU A 267 7.39 -0.58 -12.51
N ILE A 268 8.61 -0.08 -12.28
CA ILE A 268 9.84 -0.78 -12.66
C ILE A 268 9.90 -2.14 -11.96
N LEU A 269 9.57 -2.18 -10.66
CA LEU A 269 9.54 -3.43 -9.89
C LEU A 269 8.45 -4.39 -10.39
N LEU A 270 7.21 -3.93 -10.60
CA LEU A 270 6.10 -4.74 -11.10
C LEU A 270 6.39 -5.34 -12.48
N TYR A 271 6.86 -4.52 -13.42
CA TYR A 271 7.17 -4.98 -14.77
C TYR A 271 8.29 -6.04 -14.78
N ASN A 272 9.22 -5.96 -13.82
CA ASN A 272 10.36 -6.86 -13.72
C ASN A 272 10.28 -7.80 -12.50
N TYR A 273 9.08 -8.09 -12.00
CA TYR A 273 8.89 -8.74 -10.70
C TYR A 273 9.60 -10.10 -10.61
N GLU A 274 9.63 -10.90 -11.68
CA GLU A 274 10.30 -12.21 -11.65
C GLU A 274 11.82 -12.09 -11.45
N LYS A 275 12.44 -11.02 -11.96
CA LYS A 275 13.86 -10.74 -11.74
C LYS A 275 14.06 -10.10 -10.37
N PHE A 276 13.21 -9.15 -10.00
CA PHE A 276 13.29 -8.45 -8.71
C PHE A 276 13.20 -9.42 -7.53
N LEU A 277 12.28 -10.39 -7.59
CA LEU A 277 12.12 -11.40 -6.54
C LEU A 277 13.32 -12.35 -6.40
N LYS A 278 14.30 -12.32 -7.31
CA LYS A 278 15.56 -13.08 -7.18
C LYS A 278 16.64 -12.30 -6.43
N LEU A 279 16.44 -11.00 -6.21
CA LEU A 279 17.34 -10.25 -5.35
C LEU A 279 17.18 -10.75 -3.91
N GLU A 280 18.31 -10.91 -3.22
CA GLU A 280 18.32 -11.36 -1.83
C GLU A 280 17.83 -10.24 -0.91
N LEU A 281 17.17 -10.66 0.17
CA LEU A 281 16.78 -9.80 1.27
C LEU A 281 17.73 -10.02 2.45
N PRO A 282 18.13 -8.98 3.20
CA PRO A 282 17.89 -7.56 2.91
C PRO A 282 18.62 -7.11 1.65
N TYR A 283 18.07 -6.11 0.96
CA TYR A 283 18.59 -5.69 -0.34
C TYR A 283 19.95 -5.01 -0.22
N ASN A 284 20.92 -5.45 -1.03
CA ASN A 284 22.14 -4.69 -1.22
C ASN A 284 21.85 -3.39 -1.99
N HIS A 285 22.37 -2.26 -1.49
CA HIS A 285 22.10 -0.93 -2.03
C HIS A 285 22.46 -0.82 -3.52
N ASP A 286 23.70 -1.14 -3.90
CA ASP A 286 24.17 -0.96 -5.26
C ASP A 286 23.45 -1.90 -6.24
N THR A 287 23.20 -3.13 -5.80
CA THR A 287 22.42 -4.12 -6.56
C THR A 287 21.00 -3.60 -6.84
N PHE A 288 20.33 -3.04 -5.84
CA PHE A 288 19.00 -2.46 -5.99
C PHE A 288 18.99 -1.26 -6.94
N ILE A 289 19.93 -0.32 -6.77
CA ILE A 289 20.01 0.89 -7.60
C ILE A 289 20.29 0.52 -9.06
N ASN A 290 21.25 -0.37 -9.29
CA ASN A 290 21.55 -0.88 -10.62
C ASN A 290 20.35 -1.61 -11.21
N PHE A 291 19.59 -2.38 -10.41
CA PHE A 291 18.36 -3.00 -10.86
C PHE A 291 17.35 -1.96 -11.36
N ILE A 292 17.10 -0.89 -10.59
CA ILE A 292 16.16 0.17 -10.98
C ILE A 292 16.59 0.85 -12.28
N MET A 293 17.86 1.26 -12.39
CA MET A 293 18.38 1.98 -13.55
C MET A 293 18.39 1.10 -14.80
N ASN A 294 18.88 -0.14 -14.71
CA ASN A 294 19.02 -1.05 -15.85
C ASN A 294 17.67 -1.57 -16.37
N ASN A 295 16.63 -1.55 -15.54
CA ASN A 295 15.30 -2.06 -15.91
C ASN A 295 14.27 -0.96 -16.18
N TYR A 296 14.67 0.32 -16.16
CA TYR A 296 13.81 1.42 -16.56
C TYR A 296 13.69 1.52 -18.10
N LYS A 297 12.52 1.17 -18.63
CA LYS A 297 12.25 1.18 -20.09
C LYS A 297 11.31 2.32 -20.51
N LYS A 298 11.74 3.57 -20.39
CA LYS A 298 10.94 4.78 -20.67
C LYS A 298 10.12 4.71 -21.96
N ASN A 299 10.79 4.49 -23.10
CA ASN A 299 10.14 4.50 -24.42
C ASN A 299 9.15 3.34 -24.58
N PHE A 300 9.45 2.20 -23.98
CA PHE A 300 8.54 1.05 -23.99
C PHE A 300 7.25 1.35 -23.23
N PHE A 301 7.32 1.95 -22.04
CA PHE A 301 6.13 2.28 -21.25
C PHE A 301 5.23 3.32 -21.93
N ILE A 302 5.83 4.27 -22.66
CA ILE A 302 5.09 5.28 -23.44
C ILE A 302 4.40 4.62 -24.64
N ASN A 303 5.15 3.82 -25.41
CA ASN A 303 4.63 3.18 -26.62
C ASN A 303 3.49 2.20 -26.33
N LEU A 304 3.57 1.46 -25.23
CA LEU A 304 2.55 0.49 -24.84
C LEU A 304 1.21 1.16 -24.51
N TYR A 305 1.25 2.33 -23.87
CA TYR A 305 0.07 3.15 -23.59
C TYR A 305 -0.55 3.72 -24.87
N ASN A 306 0.27 4.32 -25.74
CA ASN A 306 -0.21 4.92 -27.00
C ASN A 306 -0.88 3.90 -27.93
N ARG A 307 -0.48 2.63 -27.87
CA ARG A 307 -1.09 1.54 -28.67
C ARG A 307 -2.44 1.07 -28.14
N ASN A 308 -2.82 1.37 -26.89
CA ASN A 308 -4.04 0.84 -26.28
C ASN A 308 -4.76 1.84 -25.36
N PRO A 309 -4.92 3.13 -25.73
CA PRO A 309 -5.40 4.16 -24.80
C PRO A 309 -6.78 3.83 -24.17
N ASP A 310 -7.67 3.20 -24.96
CA ASP A 310 -9.04 2.89 -24.54
C ASP A 310 -9.16 1.67 -23.62
N LYS A 311 -8.14 0.81 -23.57
CA LYS A 311 -8.12 -0.35 -22.65
C LYS A 311 -7.77 0.05 -21.21
N PHE A 312 -7.53 1.35 -20.96
CA PHE A 312 -7.04 1.87 -19.68
C PHE A 312 -7.98 2.87 -19.00
N THR A 313 -9.22 3.02 -19.47
CA THR A 313 -10.23 3.94 -18.92
C THR A 313 -10.89 3.36 -17.67
N TYR A 314 -10.14 3.22 -16.59
CA TYR A 314 -10.64 2.55 -15.39
C TYR A 314 -11.47 3.43 -14.44
N LYS A 315 -11.33 4.76 -14.45
CA LYS A 315 -12.13 5.72 -13.66
C LYS A 315 -12.05 7.15 -14.24
N SER A 316 -12.77 8.10 -13.63
CA SER A 316 -12.78 9.52 -14.01
C SER A 316 -11.37 10.11 -14.16
N LYS A 317 -11.20 11.12 -15.04
CA LYS A 317 -9.90 11.75 -15.34
C LYS A 317 -9.13 12.25 -14.11
N LYS A 318 -9.81 12.54 -12.99
CA LYS A 318 -9.21 13.07 -11.76
C LYS A 318 -8.86 12.00 -10.71
N SER A 319 -9.36 10.76 -10.78
CA SER A 319 -9.02 9.72 -9.80
C SER A 319 -7.56 9.26 -9.97
N ILE A 320 -6.89 9.04 -8.84
CA ILE A 320 -5.52 8.52 -8.79
C ILE A 320 -5.44 7.30 -7.87
N ASP A 321 -5.87 6.16 -8.40
CA ASP A 321 -5.78 4.90 -7.69
C ASP A 321 -4.38 4.30 -7.83
N PHE A 322 -3.97 3.54 -6.82
CA PHE A 322 -2.62 2.98 -6.70
C PHE A 322 -2.58 1.53 -7.17
N MET A 323 -3.73 0.85 -7.12
CA MET A 323 -3.88 -0.55 -7.48
C MET A 323 -5.23 -0.82 -8.17
N LEU A 324 -5.24 -1.67 -9.20
CA LEU A 324 -6.47 -2.03 -9.91
C LEU A 324 -7.38 -2.92 -9.04
N PHE A 325 -6.80 -3.88 -8.33
CA PHE A 325 -7.53 -4.85 -7.51
C PHE A 325 -7.51 -4.51 -6.02
N SER A 326 -7.78 -3.25 -5.69
CA SER A 326 -7.64 -2.71 -4.34
C SER A 326 -8.82 -2.96 -3.39
N SER A 327 -9.99 -3.32 -3.94
CA SER A 327 -11.27 -3.44 -3.19
C SER A 327 -11.76 -4.88 -3.00
N PHE A 328 -10.88 -5.88 -3.21
CA PHE A 328 -11.20 -7.31 -3.16
C PHE A 328 -10.54 -8.02 -1.99
#